data_AF-A0A2N1NUP5-F1
#
_entry.id   AF-A0A2N1NUP5-F1
#
_cell.length_a   1.000
_cell.length_b   1.000
_cell.length_c   1.000
_cell.angle_alpha   90.00
_cell.angle_beta   90.00
_cell.angle_gamma   90.00
#
_symmetry.space_group_name_H-M   'P 1'
#
loop_
_entity.id
_entity.type
_entity.pdbx_description
1 polymer ?
#
loop_
_entity_poly.entity_id
_entity_poly.type
_entity_poly.pdbx_seq_one_letter_code
_entity_poly.pdbx_strand_id
1 'polypeptide(L)'
;MSADLLSDTSDLYSLFSLTEKATPEEIKKAYYKLALQYHPDKQISSTVEEREIKTKKFQALGFAYSILSDPKKREKYDRTGETDDLPGIEDLGKDGWDAFFKELWSGIVNVKSIEEFKEKYQGTEEEHKDLIEAYNNFKGDMDKIMANVPGSSADDEPRFREVLKDAIKSKEIRSYKKFIETSNSSSMNRRKKEAEREAKEAEEMAKKFGLDKKLLGSNEGEEELKQIIVMKQKKRMSTLVESLEAKYGGNESKKAKTTGKGKKNKKMIEEPTEEEFQAIQEKINNKK
;
A
#
# COMPACT_ATOMS: atom_id res chain seq x y z
N MET A 1 -24.68 -12.03 22.39
CA MET A 1 -24.99 -12.83 21.18
C MET A 1 -23.78 -12.75 20.25
N SER A 2 -22.70 -13.43 20.61
CA SER A 2 -21.35 -13.11 20.11
C SER A 2 -20.51 -14.35 19.78
N ALA A 3 -21.15 -15.49 19.50
CA ALA A 3 -20.46 -16.78 19.33
C ALA A 3 -20.77 -17.53 18.03
N ASP A 4 -21.74 -17.11 17.20
CA ASP A 4 -22.14 -17.91 16.03
C ASP A 4 -21.48 -17.52 14.70
N LEU A 5 -20.79 -16.38 14.63
CA LEU A 5 -20.32 -15.85 13.34
C LEU A 5 -19.04 -16.52 12.79
N LEU A 6 -18.58 -17.60 13.41
CA LEU A 6 -17.41 -18.40 13.00
C LEU A 6 -17.79 -19.82 12.53
N SER A 7 -19.06 -20.23 12.69
CA SER A 7 -19.59 -21.52 12.22
C SER A 7 -19.92 -21.51 10.72
N ASP A 8 -20.24 -20.33 10.17
CA ASP A 8 -20.76 -20.20 8.81
C ASP A 8 -19.67 -19.89 7.78
N THR A 9 -18.42 -20.27 8.02
CA THR A 9 -17.37 -20.21 6.99
C THR A 9 -17.58 -21.21 5.86
N SER A 10 -18.54 -22.12 6.03
CA SER A 10 -18.91 -23.15 5.05
C SER A 10 -19.69 -22.59 3.86
N ASP A 11 -20.35 -21.43 4.01
CA ASP A 11 -21.07 -20.79 2.92
C ASP A 11 -20.59 -19.36 2.67
N LEU A 12 -20.04 -19.11 1.47
CA LEU A 12 -19.54 -17.81 1.05
C LEU A 12 -20.61 -16.71 1.02
N TYR A 13 -21.88 -17.06 0.79
CA TYR A 13 -22.97 -16.07 0.76
C TYR A 13 -23.33 -15.57 2.16
N SER A 14 -23.31 -16.48 3.15
CA SER A 14 -23.57 -16.16 4.56
C SER A 14 -22.60 -15.12 5.13
N LEU A 15 -21.32 -15.12 4.69
CA LEU A 15 -20.31 -14.14 5.06
C LEU A 15 -20.70 -12.70 4.70
N PHE A 16 -21.41 -12.54 3.59
CA PHE A 16 -21.96 -11.26 3.14
C PHE A 16 -23.38 -11.00 3.64
N SER A 17 -23.97 -11.95 4.37
CA SER A 17 -25.39 -11.97 4.73
C SER A 17 -26.29 -11.86 3.49
N LEU A 18 -25.88 -12.52 2.40
CA LEU A 18 -26.59 -12.56 1.12
C LEU A 18 -27.16 -13.95 0.87
N THR A 19 -28.02 -14.05 -0.14
CA THR A 19 -28.53 -15.33 -0.64
C THR A 19 -27.82 -15.69 -1.94
N GLU A 20 -27.89 -16.97 -2.35
CA GLU A 20 -27.35 -17.46 -3.62
C GLU A 20 -27.89 -16.71 -4.86
N LYS A 21 -29.04 -16.04 -4.72
CA LYS A 21 -29.66 -15.22 -5.77
C LYS A 21 -29.09 -13.80 -5.87
N ALA A 22 -28.13 -13.44 -5.03
CA ALA A 22 -27.56 -12.09 -5.01
C ALA A 22 -26.90 -11.74 -6.34
N THR A 23 -27.14 -10.52 -6.79
CA THR A 23 -26.51 -9.99 -8.01
C THR A 23 -25.03 -9.70 -7.79
N PRO A 24 -24.20 -9.67 -8.84
CA PRO A 24 -22.79 -9.29 -8.72
C PRO A 24 -22.59 -7.90 -8.09
N GLU A 25 -23.51 -6.97 -8.34
CA GLU A 25 -23.49 -5.64 -7.74
C GLU A 25 -23.75 -5.65 -6.23
N GLU A 26 -24.69 -6.48 -5.77
CA GLU A 26 -24.99 -6.64 -4.34
C GLU A 26 -23.82 -7.27 -3.60
N ILE A 27 -23.20 -8.30 -4.18
CA ILE A 27 -21.99 -8.94 -3.65
C ILE A 27 -20.85 -7.92 -3.52
N LYS A 28 -20.61 -7.12 -4.58
CA LYS A 28 -19.61 -6.06 -4.58
C LYS A 28 -19.88 -4.99 -3.52
N LYS A 29 -21.13 -4.53 -3.40
CA LYS A 29 -21.53 -3.54 -2.38
C LYS A 29 -21.36 -4.09 -0.96
N ALA A 30 -21.80 -5.32 -0.71
CA ALA A 30 -21.67 -5.97 0.58
C ALA A 30 -20.20 -6.16 0.98
N TYR A 31 -19.37 -6.63 0.04
CA TYR A 31 -17.94 -6.74 0.25
C TYR A 31 -17.31 -5.41 0.64
N TYR A 32 -17.54 -4.32 -0.11
CA TYR A 32 -16.92 -3.03 0.23
C TYR A 32 -17.33 -2.51 1.60
N LYS A 33 -18.61 -2.68 1.97
CA LYS A 33 -19.12 -2.26 3.27
C LYS A 33 -18.42 -3.02 4.41
N LEU A 34 -18.31 -4.34 4.30
CA LEU A 34 -17.69 -5.19 5.33
C LEU A 34 -16.15 -5.05 5.33
N ALA A 35 -15.52 -4.93 4.17
CA ALA A 35 -14.10 -4.67 4.01
C ALA A 35 -13.71 -3.37 4.73
N LEU A 36 -14.50 -2.29 4.57
CA LEU A 36 -14.27 -1.03 5.28
C LEU A 36 -14.41 -1.17 6.80
N GLN A 37 -15.30 -2.03 7.27
CA GLN A 37 -15.53 -2.27 8.70
C GLN A 37 -14.40 -3.08 9.34
N TYR A 38 -13.87 -4.08 8.62
CA TYR A 38 -12.86 -5.01 9.14
C TYR A 38 -11.43 -4.71 8.69
N HIS A 39 -11.21 -3.63 7.93
CA HIS A 39 -9.88 -3.24 7.46
C HIS A 39 -8.90 -3.03 8.63
N PRO A 40 -7.67 -3.57 8.57
CA PRO A 40 -6.69 -3.51 9.67
C PRO A 40 -6.33 -2.08 10.07
N ASP A 41 -6.31 -1.14 9.12
CA ASP A 41 -6.02 0.28 9.36
C ASP A 41 -7.05 0.95 10.29
N LYS A 42 -8.30 0.47 10.31
CA LYS A 42 -9.32 0.98 11.23
C LYS A 42 -9.28 0.33 12.62
N GLN A 43 -8.46 -0.71 12.82
CA GLN A 43 -8.39 -1.49 14.06
C GLN A 43 -7.14 -1.18 14.89
N ILE A 44 -6.55 0.01 14.69
CA ILE A 44 -5.36 0.45 15.42
C ILE A 44 -5.68 0.59 16.93
N SER A 45 -6.90 0.98 17.30
CA SER A 45 -7.36 1.16 18.68
C SER A 45 -7.92 -0.11 19.35
N SER A 46 -8.09 -1.22 18.62
CA SER A 46 -8.59 -2.49 19.17
C SER A 46 -7.51 -3.28 19.91
N THR A 47 -7.95 -4.19 20.79
CA THR A 47 -7.05 -5.18 21.43
C THR A 47 -6.40 -6.10 20.39
N VAL A 48 -5.30 -6.76 20.77
CA VAL A 48 -4.57 -7.67 19.86
C VAL A 48 -5.48 -8.78 19.36
N GLU A 49 -6.25 -9.41 20.26
CA GLU A 49 -7.19 -10.50 19.93
C GLU A 49 -8.29 -10.04 18.98
N GLU A 50 -8.89 -8.87 19.21
CA GLU A 50 -9.91 -8.31 18.31
C GLU A 50 -9.34 -8.00 16.93
N ARG A 51 -8.11 -7.50 16.86
CA ARG A 51 -7.45 -7.20 15.59
C ARG A 51 -7.21 -8.48 14.79
N GLU A 52 -6.78 -9.56 15.44
CA GLU A 52 -6.58 -10.87 14.80
C GLU A 52 -7.90 -11.43 14.25
N ILE A 53 -8.98 -11.40 15.05
CA ILE A 53 -10.31 -11.86 14.62
C ILE A 53 -10.80 -11.04 13.42
N LYS A 54 -10.67 -9.72 13.46
CA LYS A 54 -11.10 -8.85 12.36
C LYS A 54 -10.23 -9.04 11.11
N THR A 55 -8.94 -9.29 11.27
CA THR A 55 -8.03 -9.61 10.16
C THR A 55 -8.43 -10.92 9.49
N LYS A 56 -8.71 -11.98 10.25
CA LYS A 56 -9.21 -13.26 9.71
C LYS A 56 -10.54 -13.08 8.97
N LYS A 57 -11.46 -12.27 9.51
CA LYS A 57 -12.72 -11.93 8.82
C LYS A 57 -12.47 -11.18 7.52
N PHE A 58 -11.58 -10.20 7.51
CA PHE A 58 -11.22 -9.46 6.30
C PHE A 58 -10.63 -10.37 5.22
N GLN A 59 -9.76 -11.29 5.61
CA GLN A 59 -9.18 -12.32 4.73
C GLN A 59 -10.26 -13.24 4.15
N ALA A 60 -11.16 -13.76 4.99
CA ALA A 60 -12.29 -14.58 4.55
C ALA A 60 -13.22 -13.83 3.57
N LEU A 61 -13.49 -12.55 3.82
CA LEU A 61 -14.28 -11.70 2.91
C LEU A 61 -13.59 -11.52 1.55
N GLY A 62 -12.26 -11.29 1.55
CA GLY A 62 -11.47 -11.18 0.33
C GLY A 62 -11.51 -12.46 -0.51
N PHE A 63 -11.35 -13.60 0.16
CA PHE A 63 -11.47 -14.92 -0.46
C PHE A 63 -12.85 -15.14 -1.06
N ALA A 64 -13.91 -14.95 -0.28
CA ALA A 64 -15.29 -15.11 -0.73
C ALA A 64 -15.61 -14.21 -1.93
N TYR A 65 -15.17 -12.95 -1.90
CA TYR A 65 -15.35 -12.03 -3.03
C TYR A 65 -14.60 -12.50 -4.28
N SER A 66 -13.38 -13.04 -4.16
CA SER A 66 -12.61 -13.51 -5.32
C SER A 66 -13.24 -14.71 -6.05
N ILE A 67 -14.11 -15.45 -5.37
CA ILE A 67 -14.88 -16.57 -5.94
C ILE A 67 -16.22 -16.06 -6.47
N LEU A 68 -16.99 -15.32 -5.66
CA LEU A 68 -18.34 -14.90 -6.01
C LEU A 68 -18.39 -13.75 -7.04
N SER A 69 -17.31 -12.98 -7.19
CA SER A 69 -17.24 -11.89 -8.18
C SER A 69 -16.96 -12.35 -9.60
N ASP A 70 -16.29 -13.50 -9.78
CA ASP A 70 -16.04 -14.08 -11.10
C ASP A 70 -17.18 -15.05 -11.47
N PRO A 71 -17.95 -14.78 -12.54
CA PRO A 71 -19.07 -15.63 -12.94
C PRO A 71 -18.70 -17.11 -13.10
N LYS A 72 -17.49 -17.42 -13.59
CA LYS A 72 -17.05 -18.81 -13.80
C LYS A 72 -16.77 -19.52 -12.49
N LYS A 73 -16.12 -18.83 -11.55
CA LYS A 73 -15.80 -19.38 -10.22
C LYS A 73 -17.06 -19.51 -9.37
N ARG A 74 -17.96 -18.52 -9.46
CA ARG A 74 -19.28 -18.58 -8.83
C ARG A 74 -20.09 -19.76 -9.33
N GLU A 75 -20.18 -19.98 -10.66
CA GLU A 75 -20.91 -21.12 -11.21
C GLU A 75 -20.32 -22.46 -10.73
N LYS A 76 -18.98 -22.56 -10.65
CA LYS A 76 -18.31 -23.75 -10.11
C LYS A 76 -18.69 -23.97 -8.64
N TYR A 77 -18.60 -22.92 -7.82
CA TYR A 77 -18.98 -22.96 -6.40
C TYR A 77 -20.45 -23.32 -6.21
N ASP A 78 -21.36 -22.70 -6.96
CA ASP A 78 -22.80 -22.96 -6.89
C ASP A 78 -23.14 -24.42 -7.30
N ARG A 79 -22.30 -25.06 -8.13
CA ARG A 79 -22.50 -26.45 -8.57
C ARG A 79 -21.85 -27.49 -7.66
N THR A 80 -20.65 -27.24 -7.14
CA THR A 80 -19.85 -28.24 -6.41
C THR A 80 -19.78 -27.97 -4.91
N GLY A 81 -20.04 -26.74 -4.47
CA GLY A 81 -19.78 -26.29 -3.10
C GLY A 81 -18.29 -26.22 -2.75
N GLU A 82 -17.40 -26.47 -3.71
CA GLU A 82 -15.95 -26.55 -3.48
C GLU A 82 -15.26 -25.25 -3.91
N THR A 83 -14.24 -24.87 -3.15
CA THR A 83 -13.45 -23.64 -3.33
C THR A 83 -11.99 -23.94 -3.69
N ASP A 84 -11.79 -24.97 -4.54
CA ASP A 84 -10.51 -25.64 -4.81
C ASP A 84 -9.48 -24.81 -5.61
N ASP A 85 -9.85 -23.63 -6.10
CA ASP A 85 -9.03 -22.83 -7.03
C ASP A 85 -8.09 -21.82 -6.34
N LEU A 86 -8.07 -21.76 -5.01
CA LEU A 86 -7.29 -20.77 -4.26
C LEU A 86 -6.54 -21.44 -3.09
N PRO A 87 -5.28 -21.03 -2.84
CA PRO A 87 -4.52 -21.55 -1.71
C PRO A 87 -5.30 -21.29 -0.41
N GLY A 88 -5.39 -22.31 0.44
CA GLY A 88 -6.26 -22.31 1.61
C GLY A 88 -6.04 -21.07 2.49
N ILE A 89 -7.15 -20.50 2.99
CA ILE A 89 -7.18 -19.28 3.83
C ILE A 89 -6.17 -19.35 5.00
N GLU A 90 -5.84 -20.55 5.47
CA GLU A 90 -4.96 -20.80 6.61
C GLU A 90 -3.46 -20.89 6.29
N ASP A 91 -3.05 -21.03 5.02
CA ASP A 91 -1.64 -21.28 4.65
C ASP A 91 -0.90 -20.03 4.13
N LEU A 92 -1.63 -18.93 3.87
CA LEU A 92 -1.02 -17.68 3.46
C LEU A 92 -0.65 -16.86 4.70
N GLY A 93 0.66 -16.74 4.95
CA GLY A 93 1.18 -15.72 5.86
C GLY A 93 0.78 -14.30 5.42
N LYS A 94 1.08 -13.30 6.25
CA LYS A 94 0.74 -11.89 5.97
C LYS A 94 1.18 -11.44 4.56
N ASP A 95 2.39 -11.80 4.16
CA ASP A 95 2.95 -11.43 2.86
C ASP A 95 2.20 -12.09 1.68
N GLY A 96 1.61 -13.28 1.88
CA GLY A 96 0.80 -13.97 0.89
C GLY A 96 -0.55 -13.28 0.68
N TRP A 97 -1.19 -12.82 1.76
CA TRP A 97 -2.42 -12.03 1.69
C TRP A 97 -2.20 -10.69 1.00
N ASP A 98 -1.08 -10.01 1.30
CA ASP A 98 -0.73 -8.75 0.64
C ASP A 98 -0.58 -8.94 -0.88
N ALA A 99 0.06 -10.03 -1.32
CA ALA A 99 0.17 -10.40 -2.73
C ALA A 99 -1.18 -10.74 -3.36
N PHE A 100 -2.02 -11.52 -2.67
CA PHE A 100 -3.36 -11.88 -3.12
C PHE A 100 -4.25 -10.64 -3.35
N PHE A 101 -4.32 -9.73 -2.36
CA PHE A 101 -5.13 -8.52 -2.51
C PHE A 101 -4.58 -7.60 -3.58
N LYS A 102 -3.25 -7.51 -3.71
CA LYS A 102 -2.64 -6.75 -4.80
C LYS A 102 -3.07 -7.28 -6.17
N GLU A 103 -3.06 -8.58 -6.37
CA GLU A 103 -3.52 -9.20 -7.62
C GLU A 103 -5.01 -8.93 -7.85
N LEU A 104 -5.85 -9.19 -6.83
CA LEU A 104 -7.30 -9.03 -6.86
C LEU A 104 -7.74 -7.61 -7.27
N TRP A 105 -7.02 -6.58 -6.82
CA TRP A 105 -7.38 -5.17 -7.07
C TRP A 105 -6.54 -4.49 -8.16
N SER A 106 -5.45 -5.10 -8.62
CA SER A 106 -4.56 -4.52 -9.65
C SER A 106 -5.29 -4.15 -10.94
N GLY A 107 -6.28 -4.96 -11.34
CA GLY A 107 -7.09 -4.73 -12.53
C GLY A 107 -8.19 -3.69 -12.34
N ILE A 108 -8.65 -3.44 -11.12
CA ILE A 108 -9.86 -2.66 -10.84
C ILE A 108 -9.56 -1.17 -10.69
N VAL A 109 -8.46 -0.83 -10.01
CA VAL A 109 -8.02 0.57 -9.85
C VAL A 109 -6.59 0.67 -10.38
N ASN A 110 -6.50 0.93 -11.68
CA ASN A 110 -5.25 1.21 -12.36
C ASN A 110 -5.29 2.60 -13.02
N VAL A 111 -4.13 3.06 -13.51
CA VAL A 111 -3.99 4.38 -14.15
C VAL A 111 -5.01 4.55 -15.29
N LYS A 112 -5.21 3.53 -16.11
CA LYS A 112 -6.18 3.56 -17.22
C LYS A 112 -7.61 3.70 -16.73
N SER A 113 -8.01 2.94 -15.71
CA SER A 113 -9.37 3.04 -15.15
C SER A 113 -9.66 4.39 -14.52
N ILE A 114 -8.63 5.06 -13.96
CA ILE A 114 -8.76 6.41 -13.39
C ILE A 114 -8.92 7.43 -14.52
N GLU A 115 -8.15 7.31 -15.60
CA GLU A 115 -8.29 8.13 -16.80
C GLU A 115 -9.66 7.96 -17.47
N GLU A 116 -10.09 6.71 -17.68
CA GLU A 116 -11.41 6.40 -18.23
C GLU A 116 -12.55 6.94 -17.35
N PHE A 117 -12.41 6.85 -16.02
CA PHE A 117 -13.36 7.46 -15.09
C PHE A 117 -13.38 8.98 -15.23
N LYS A 118 -12.21 9.62 -15.29
CA LYS A 118 -12.08 11.07 -15.45
C LYS A 118 -12.78 11.53 -16.73
N GLU A 119 -12.54 10.86 -17.86
CA GLU A 119 -13.19 11.20 -19.14
C GLU A 119 -14.70 11.06 -19.10
N LYS A 120 -15.22 10.03 -18.42
CA LYS A 120 -16.66 9.79 -18.29
C LYS A 120 -17.34 10.75 -17.32
N TYR A 121 -16.63 11.20 -16.29
CA TYR A 121 -17.17 12.05 -15.24
C TYR A 121 -17.13 13.54 -15.63
N GLN A 122 -16.05 13.99 -16.28
CA GLN A 122 -15.88 15.39 -16.62
C GLN A 122 -16.92 15.89 -17.63
N GLY A 123 -17.57 17.02 -17.31
CA GLY A 123 -18.61 17.65 -18.12
C GLY A 123 -20.01 17.05 -17.94
N THR A 124 -20.19 16.05 -17.06
CA THR A 124 -21.49 15.44 -16.80
C THR A 124 -22.34 16.26 -15.83
N GLU A 125 -23.64 15.95 -15.77
CA GLU A 125 -24.52 16.47 -14.73
C GLU A 125 -24.12 16.03 -13.32
N GLU A 126 -23.46 14.87 -13.18
CA GLU A 126 -22.95 14.38 -11.89
C GLU A 126 -21.86 15.31 -11.37
N GLU A 127 -20.88 15.66 -12.21
CA GLU A 127 -19.84 16.60 -11.84
C GLU A 127 -20.41 17.99 -11.50
N HIS A 128 -21.42 18.45 -12.25
CA HIS A 128 -22.11 19.69 -11.95
C HIS A 128 -22.74 19.68 -10.54
N LYS A 129 -23.43 18.60 -10.19
CA LYS A 129 -24.05 18.43 -8.87
C LYS A 129 -22.99 18.38 -7.77
N ASP A 130 -21.92 17.62 -7.98
CA ASP A 130 -20.81 17.48 -7.01
C ASP A 130 -20.10 18.83 -6.79
N LEU A 131 -19.90 19.61 -7.85
CA LEU A 131 -19.36 20.97 -7.76
C LEU A 131 -20.25 21.90 -6.95
N ILE A 132 -21.57 21.86 -7.17
CA ILE A 132 -22.54 22.66 -6.42
C ILE A 132 -22.59 22.25 -4.94
N GLU A 133 -22.60 20.95 -4.68
CA GLU A 133 -22.58 20.42 -3.32
C GLU A 133 -21.30 20.83 -2.58
N ALA A 134 -20.13 20.62 -3.21
CA ALA A 134 -18.85 21.06 -2.66
C ALA A 134 -18.81 22.58 -2.45
N TYR A 135 -19.34 23.36 -3.39
CA TYR A 135 -19.41 24.82 -3.28
C TYR A 135 -20.24 25.28 -2.08
N ASN A 136 -21.38 24.63 -1.83
CA ASN A 136 -22.24 24.92 -0.68
C ASN A 136 -21.59 24.48 0.64
N ASN A 137 -21.00 23.28 0.67
CA ASN A 137 -20.35 22.73 1.85
C ASN A 137 -19.14 23.58 2.28
N PHE A 138 -18.35 24.07 1.32
CA PHE A 138 -17.14 24.83 1.58
C PHE A 138 -17.28 26.35 1.38
N LYS A 139 -18.51 26.85 1.19
CA LYS A 139 -18.83 28.29 1.08
C LYS A 139 -17.97 29.00 0.03
N GLY A 140 -17.78 28.36 -1.13
CA GLY A 140 -17.02 28.91 -2.26
C GLY A 140 -15.50 28.91 -2.11
N ASP A 141 -14.95 28.09 -1.21
CA ASP A 141 -13.51 27.89 -1.05
C ASP A 141 -12.96 26.92 -2.10
N MET A 142 -12.34 27.45 -3.16
CA MET A 142 -11.86 26.63 -4.28
C MET A 142 -10.78 25.61 -3.89
N ASP A 143 -9.93 25.91 -2.89
CA ASP A 143 -8.91 24.97 -2.42
C ASP A 143 -9.57 23.70 -1.87
N LYS A 144 -10.69 23.85 -1.14
CA LYS A 144 -11.44 22.72 -0.58
C LYS A 144 -12.33 22.04 -1.60
N ILE A 145 -12.93 22.81 -2.51
CA ILE A 145 -13.75 22.25 -3.60
C ILE A 145 -12.88 21.31 -4.45
N MET A 146 -11.71 21.78 -4.89
CA MET A 146 -10.78 20.97 -5.68
C MET A 146 -10.13 19.82 -4.91
N ALA A 147 -10.21 19.79 -3.57
CA ALA A 147 -9.75 18.65 -2.80
C ALA A 147 -10.83 17.56 -2.64
N ASN A 148 -12.11 17.88 -2.90
CA ASN A 148 -13.24 16.99 -2.66
C ASN A 148 -13.95 16.54 -3.94
N VAL A 149 -13.77 17.26 -5.05
CA VAL A 149 -14.33 16.88 -6.35
C VAL A 149 -13.46 15.78 -6.98
N PRO A 150 -14.03 14.64 -7.42
CA PRO A 150 -13.26 13.59 -8.07
C PRO A 150 -12.54 14.06 -9.33
N GLY A 151 -11.31 13.58 -9.54
CA GLY A 151 -10.55 13.81 -10.78
C GLY A 151 -10.13 15.27 -11.02
N SER A 152 -10.27 16.16 -10.02
CA SER A 152 -9.88 17.56 -10.15
C SER A 152 -8.37 17.74 -10.08
N SER A 153 -7.81 18.34 -11.13
CA SER A 153 -6.44 18.80 -11.18
C SER A 153 -6.38 20.33 -11.10
N ALA A 154 -5.19 20.89 -10.85
CA ALA A 154 -4.98 22.32 -10.87
C ALA A 154 -5.36 22.97 -12.22
N ASP A 155 -5.32 22.22 -13.31
CA ASP A 155 -5.67 22.70 -14.65
C ASP A 155 -7.19 22.76 -14.89
N ASP A 156 -8.00 22.09 -14.07
CA ASP A 156 -9.47 22.08 -14.18
C ASP A 156 -10.12 23.33 -13.53
N GLU A 157 -9.38 24.09 -12.72
CA GLU A 157 -9.91 25.24 -11.98
C GLU A 157 -10.65 26.27 -12.86
N PRO A 158 -10.15 26.66 -14.06
CA PRO A 158 -10.85 27.61 -14.91
C PRO A 158 -12.23 27.10 -15.32
N ARG A 159 -12.35 25.81 -15.66
CA ARG A 159 -13.60 25.19 -16.08
C ARG A 159 -14.61 25.15 -14.94
N PHE A 160 -14.19 24.74 -13.74
CA PHE A 160 -15.05 24.74 -12.55
C PHE A 160 -15.58 26.13 -12.22
N ARG A 161 -14.75 27.16 -12.38
CA ARG A 161 -15.18 28.53 -12.13
C ARG A 161 -16.22 29.01 -13.12
N GLU A 162 -16.11 28.66 -14.40
CA GLU A 162 -17.14 29.01 -15.38
C GLU A 162 -18.46 28.32 -15.04
N VAL A 163 -18.43 27.03 -14.71
CA VAL A 163 -19.63 26.28 -14.24
C VAL A 163 -20.27 26.96 -13.02
N LEU A 164 -19.48 27.31 -12.02
CA LEU A 164 -19.99 27.97 -10.81
C LEU A 164 -20.49 29.39 -11.08
N LYS A 165 -19.87 30.14 -12.00
CA LYS A 165 -20.37 31.47 -12.41
C LYS A 165 -21.71 31.35 -13.12
N ASP A 166 -21.87 30.35 -13.99
CA ASP A 166 -23.12 30.08 -14.68
C ASP A 166 -24.22 29.67 -13.69
N ALA A 167 -23.89 28.84 -12.70
CA ALA A 167 -24.81 28.47 -11.62
C ALA A 167 -25.19 29.66 -10.70
N ILE A 168 -24.28 30.62 -10.47
CA ILE A 168 -24.60 31.87 -9.76
C ILE A 168 -25.54 32.74 -10.63
N LYS A 169 -25.30 32.79 -11.94
CA LYS A 169 -26.09 33.57 -12.89
C LYS A 169 -27.50 33.00 -13.08
N SER A 170 -27.64 31.67 -13.09
CA SER A 170 -28.92 30.96 -13.11
C SER A 170 -29.68 31.05 -11.78
N LYS A 171 -29.05 31.59 -10.73
CA LYS A 171 -29.56 31.68 -9.35
C LYS A 171 -29.77 30.32 -8.68
N GLU A 172 -29.09 29.29 -9.15
CA GLU A 172 -29.08 27.96 -8.53
C GLU A 172 -28.27 27.97 -7.22
N ILE A 173 -27.18 28.73 -7.20
CA ILE A 173 -26.33 28.92 -6.01
C ILE A 173 -26.15 30.39 -5.66
N ARG A 174 -25.98 30.68 -4.37
CA ARG A 174 -25.64 32.04 -3.89
C ARG A 174 -24.16 32.31 -4.02
N SER A 175 -23.77 33.53 -4.36
CA SER A 175 -22.36 33.92 -4.37
C SER A 175 -21.79 34.07 -2.96
N TYR A 176 -20.65 33.45 -2.68
CA TYR A 176 -19.90 33.62 -1.43
C TYR A 176 -18.71 34.57 -1.60
N LYS A 177 -18.42 35.35 -0.55
CA LYS A 177 -17.29 36.31 -0.50
C LYS A 177 -15.95 35.67 -0.87
N LYS A 178 -15.68 34.48 -0.32
CA LYS A 178 -14.41 33.77 -0.53
C LYS A 178 -14.19 33.36 -1.99
N PHE A 179 -15.26 33.03 -2.71
CA PHE A 179 -15.19 32.70 -4.14
C PHE A 179 -14.77 33.93 -4.97
N ILE A 180 -15.33 35.10 -4.65
CA ILE A 180 -15.01 36.37 -5.32
C ILE A 180 -13.54 36.75 -5.04
N GLU A 181 -13.12 36.71 -3.77
CA GLU A 181 -11.75 37.09 -3.37
C GLU A 181 -10.68 36.21 -4.01
N THR A 182 -10.95 34.91 -4.12
CA THR A 182 -10.00 33.93 -4.66
C THR A 182 -10.10 33.77 -6.19
N SER A 183 -10.95 34.55 -6.88
CA SER A 183 -11.15 34.46 -8.34
C SER A 183 -10.06 35.11 -9.19
N ASN A 184 -9.05 35.71 -8.56
CA ASN A 184 -7.96 36.37 -9.27
C ASN A 184 -6.92 35.38 -9.82
N SER A 185 -6.21 35.78 -10.88
CA SER A 185 -5.18 34.97 -11.54
C SER A 185 -4.01 34.59 -10.62
N SER A 186 -3.70 35.42 -9.61
CA SER A 186 -2.64 35.13 -8.64
C SER A 186 -2.98 33.92 -7.77
N SER A 187 -4.23 33.80 -7.33
CA SER A 187 -4.73 32.67 -6.55
C SER A 187 -4.69 31.37 -7.34
N MET A 188 -5.08 31.41 -8.62
CA MET A 188 -5.01 30.25 -9.53
C MET A 188 -3.55 29.83 -9.78
N ASN A 189 -2.69 30.80 -10.09
CA ASN A 189 -1.26 30.54 -10.30
C ASN A 189 -0.58 29.99 -9.05
N ARG A 190 -1.01 30.40 -7.84
CA ARG A 190 -0.52 29.81 -6.59
C ARG A 190 -0.86 28.32 -6.52
N ARG A 191 -2.13 27.94 -6.75
CA ARG A 191 -2.57 26.54 -6.73
C ARG A 191 -1.84 25.70 -7.79
N LYS A 192 -1.69 26.23 -9.00
CA LYS A 192 -0.93 25.56 -10.07
C LYS A 192 0.53 25.31 -9.69
N LYS A 193 1.22 26.33 -9.15
CA LYS A 193 2.61 26.18 -8.68
C LYS A 193 2.73 25.20 -7.50
N GLU A 194 1.76 25.20 -6.60
CA GLU A 194 1.73 24.28 -5.46
C GLU A 194 1.57 22.83 -5.93
N ALA A 195 0.66 22.57 -6.86
CA ALA A 195 0.49 21.26 -7.49
C ALA A 195 1.75 20.82 -8.26
N GLU A 196 2.39 21.72 -9.01
CA GLU A 196 3.66 21.43 -9.70
C GLU A 196 4.79 21.09 -8.73
N ARG A 197 4.84 21.74 -7.56
CA ARG A 197 5.81 21.44 -6.51
C ARG A 197 5.54 20.07 -5.88
N GLU A 198 4.30 19.80 -5.52
CA GLU A 198 3.89 18.50 -4.96
C GLU A 198 4.18 17.35 -5.93
N ALA A 199 3.92 17.53 -7.23
CA ALA A 199 4.26 16.56 -8.26
C ALA A 199 5.78 16.28 -8.32
N LYS A 200 6.62 17.32 -8.25
CA LYS A 200 8.09 17.15 -8.19
C LYS A 200 8.54 16.44 -6.92
N GLU A 201 7.98 16.79 -5.77
CA GLU A 201 8.27 16.12 -4.49
C GLU A 201 7.87 14.64 -4.54
N ALA A 202 6.73 14.31 -5.18
CA ALA A 202 6.29 12.94 -5.39
C ALA A 202 7.25 12.17 -6.33
N GLU A 203 7.72 12.79 -7.42
CA GLU A 203 8.72 12.19 -8.31
C GLU A 203 10.06 11.95 -7.60
N GLU A 204 10.52 12.91 -6.79
CA GLU A 204 11.74 12.78 -5.98
C GLU A 204 11.62 11.66 -4.95
N MET A 205 10.46 11.56 -4.28
CA MET A 205 10.17 10.44 -3.39
C MET A 205 10.16 9.11 -4.14
N ALA A 206 9.48 9.03 -5.29
CA ALA A 206 9.45 7.81 -6.11
C ALA A 206 10.87 7.35 -6.49
N LYS A 207 11.74 8.28 -6.92
CA LYS A 207 13.16 8.01 -7.19
C LYS A 207 13.90 7.53 -5.94
N LYS A 208 13.69 8.17 -4.79
CA LYS A 208 14.31 7.78 -3.52
C LYS A 208 13.92 6.36 -3.07
N PHE A 209 12.69 5.94 -3.36
CA PHE A 209 12.19 4.60 -3.06
C PHE A 209 12.48 3.57 -4.16
N GLY A 210 13.15 3.95 -5.26
CA GLY A 210 13.40 3.06 -6.40
C GLY A 210 12.11 2.58 -7.09
N LEU A 211 11.04 3.36 -6.94
CA LEU A 211 9.72 3.11 -7.53
C LEU A 211 9.57 3.82 -8.88
N ASP A 212 10.52 4.66 -9.25
CA ASP A 212 10.58 5.42 -10.49
C ASP A 212 10.40 4.52 -11.73
N LYS A 213 11.11 3.38 -11.79
CA LYS A 213 10.96 2.44 -12.91
C LYS A 213 9.69 1.59 -12.86
N LYS A 214 9.17 1.32 -11.65
CA LYS A 214 7.96 0.51 -11.44
C LYS A 214 6.68 1.28 -11.74
N LEU A 215 6.65 2.59 -11.45
CA LEU A 215 5.54 3.49 -11.80
C LEU A 215 5.46 3.77 -13.30
N LEU A 216 6.59 3.79 -14.02
CA LEU A 216 6.64 3.96 -15.48
C LEU A 216 6.41 2.65 -16.28
N GLY A 217 6.03 1.55 -15.64
CA GLY A 217 5.63 0.32 -16.33
C GLY A 217 6.78 -0.59 -16.80
N SER A 218 8.01 -0.37 -16.34
CA SER A 218 9.14 -1.26 -16.60
C SER A 218 9.35 -2.24 -15.43
N ASN A 219 9.30 -3.55 -15.72
CA ASN A 219 9.48 -4.67 -14.77
C ASN A 219 10.88 -4.73 -14.09
N GLU A 220 11.73 -3.72 -14.25
CA GLU A 220 13.13 -3.72 -13.82
C GLU A 220 13.33 -3.28 -12.35
N GLY A 221 12.33 -2.66 -11.72
CA GLY A 221 12.48 -2.09 -10.37
C GLY A 221 12.74 -3.11 -9.25
N GLU A 222 12.35 -4.37 -9.42
CA GLU A 222 12.57 -5.40 -8.39
C GLU A 222 14.01 -5.93 -8.35
N GLU A 223 14.69 -5.97 -9.50
CA GLU A 223 16.10 -6.37 -9.61
C GLU A 223 17.02 -5.36 -8.90
N GLU A 224 16.82 -4.05 -9.12
CA GLU A 224 17.61 -3.00 -8.47
C GLU A 224 17.36 -2.92 -6.97
N LEU A 225 16.13 -3.12 -6.51
CA LEU A 225 15.81 -3.14 -5.08
C LEU A 225 16.51 -4.31 -4.37
N LYS A 226 16.53 -5.50 -5.00
CA LYS A 226 17.30 -6.65 -4.52
C LYS A 226 18.79 -6.33 -4.44
N GLN A 227 19.35 -5.67 -5.45
CA GLN A 227 20.76 -5.26 -5.46
C GLN A 227 21.08 -4.26 -4.34
N ILE A 228 20.22 -3.28 -4.08
CA ILE A 228 20.40 -2.30 -2.98
C ILE A 228 20.33 -2.98 -1.61
N ILE A 229 19.42 -3.95 -1.42
CA ILE A 229 19.33 -4.73 -0.16
C ILE A 229 20.60 -5.56 0.05
N VAL A 230 21.09 -6.24 -0.99
CA VAL A 230 22.35 -7.01 -0.95
C VAL A 230 23.53 -6.09 -0.67
N MET A 231 23.61 -4.90 -1.28
CA MET A 231 24.67 -3.93 -1.00
C MET A 231 24.63 -3.42 0.45
N LYS A 232 23.44 -3.14 1.01
CA LYS A 232 23.29 -2.73 2.41
C LYS A 232 23.68 -3.84 3.38
N GLN A 233 23.34 -5.09 3.08
CA GLN A 233 23.75 -6.25 3.87
C GLN A 233 25.28 -6.46 3.79
N LYS A 234 25.88 -6.38 2.60
CA LYS A 234 27.33 -6.43 2.42
C LYS A 234 28.05 -5.32 3.19
N LYS A 235 27.52 -4.09 3.17
CA LYS A 235 28.09 -2.97 3.94
C LYS A 235 27.98 -3.17 5.45
N ARG A 236 26.87 -3.73 5.94
CA ARG A 236 26.75 -4.13 7.36
C ARG A 236 27.75 -5.22 7.71
N MET A 237 27.94 -6.20 6.83
CA MET A 237 28.92 -7.26 6.98
C MET A 237 30.36 -6.73 6.96
N SER A 238 30.70 -5.80 6.06
CA SER A 238 32.04 -5.21 6.00
C SER A 238 32.35 -4.42 7.27
N THR A 239 31.40 -3.63 7.78
CA THR A 239 31.59 -2.94 9.07
C THR A 239 31.72 -3.90 10.25
N LEU A 240 31.04 -5.05 10.19
CA LEU A 240 31.14 -6.09 11.22
C LEU A 240 32.51 -6.78 11.15
N VAL A 241 32.99 -7.09 9.94
CA VAL A 241 34.32 -7.66 9.69
C VAL A 241 35.42 -6.68 10.10
N GLU A 242 35.34 -5.40 9.73
CA GLU A 242 36.28 -4.37 10.18
C GLU A 242 36.28 -4.22 11.71
N SER A 243 35.11 -4.32 12.36
CA SER A 243 35.03 -4.27 13.82
C SER A 243 35.60 -5.51 14.51
N LEU A 244 35.52 -6.67 13.85
CA LEU A 244 36.11 -7.93 14.32
C LEU A 244 37.62 -7.94 14.08
N GLU A 245 38.08 -7.45 12.94
CA GLU A 245 39.49 -7.24 12.62
C GLU A 245 40.12 -6.21 13.58
N ALA A 246 39.44 -5.13 13.92
CA ALA A 246 39.92 -4.19 14.93
C ALA A 246 40.00 -4.81 16.35
N LYS A 247 39.14 -5.78 16.66
CA LYS A 247 39.13 -6.46 17.97
C LYS A 247 40.08 -7.67 18.07
N TYR A 248 40.29 -8.38 16.96
CA TYR A 248 40.95 -9.69 16.94
C TYR A 248 42.05 -9.80 15.88
N GLY A 249 42.09 -8.88 14.91
CA GLY A 249 43.16 -8.76 13.92
C GLY A 249 44.42 -8.20 14.57
N GLY A 250 45.34 -9.11 14.91
CA GLY A 250 46.64 -8.77 15.47
C GLY A 250 47.36 -7.75 14.59
N ASN A 251 47.76 -6.64 15.21
CA ASN A 251 48.36 -5.48 14.56
C ASN A 251 49.72 -5.82 13.89
N GLU A 252 49.76 -5.88 12.56
CA GLU A 252 51.03 -5.89 11.82
C GLU A 252 51.54 -4.46 11.55
N SER A 253 52.55 -4.09 12.34
CA SER A 253 53.66 -3.19 11.98
C SER A 253 53.40 -1.69 11.71
N LYS A 254 53.59 -0.85 12.75
CA LYS A 254 54.36 0.41 12.63
C LYS A 254 55.21 0.66 13.88
N LYS A 255 56.53 0.66 13.72
CA LYS A 255 57.52 1.06 14.74
C LYS A 255 57.42 2.57 15.00
N ALA A 256 57.13 2.96 16.24
CA ALA A 256 57.57 4.22 16.84
C ALA A 256 57.83 4.00 18.34
N LYS A 257 58.97 4.50 18.83
CA LYS A 257 59.49 4.36 20.20
C LYS A 257 58.56 5.01 21.24
N THR A 258 58.35 4.39 22.41
CA THR A 258 58.83 4.81 23.76
C THR A 258 58.23 3.97 24.90
N THR A 259 59.13 3.43 25.75
CA THR A 259 59.03 3.14 27.22
C THR A 259 57.77 2.53 27.86
N GLY A 260 57.94 1.36 28.53
CA GLY A 260 57.10 0.96 29.68
C GLY A 260 56.83 -0.54 29.82
N LYS A 261 57.20 -1.12 30.96
CA LYS A 261 57.13 -2.56 31.32
C LYS A 261 55.70 -3.17 31.31
N GLY A 262 55.59 -4.42 30.87
CA GLY A 262 54.47 -5.31 31.21
C GLY A 262 54.48 -6.66 30.47
N LYS A 263 55.00 -7.72 31.10
CA LYS A 263 54.93 -9.13 30.62
C LYS A 263 53.50 -9.67 30.65
N LYS A 264 53.04 -10.36 29.59
CA LYS A 264 52.15 -11.54 29.68
C LYS A 264 52.17 -12.35 28.37
N ASN A 265 52.12 -13.68 28.53
CA ASN A 265 52.44 -14.73 27.56
C ASN A 265 51.64 -14.70 26.25
N LYS A 266 52.34 -14.92 25.13
CA LYS A 266 51.80 -15.20 23.80
C LYS A 266 51.60 -16.72 23.68
N LYS A 267 50.36 -17.21 23.65
CA LYS A 267 50.03 -18.55 23.12
C LYS A 267 49.68 -18.36 21.65
N MET A 268 50.45 -18.97 20.75
CA MET A 268 50.11 -19.01 19.33
C MET A 268 48.91 -19.94 19.17
N ILE A 269 47.85 -19.44 18.55
CA ILE A 269 46.70 -20.23 18.15
C ILE A 269 47.00 -20.58 16.69
N GLU A 270 47.41 -21.82 16.44
CA GLU A 270 47.43 -22.37 15.08
C GLU A 270 46.00 -22.52 14.60
N GLU A 271 45.77 -22.17 13.34
CA GLU A 271 44.47 -22.31 12.69
C GLU A 271 44.09 -23.80 12.63
N PRO A 272 42.84 -24.17 12.98
CA PRO A 272 42.40 -25.55 12.95
C PRO A 272 42.41 -26.07 11.51
N THR A 273 42.91 -27.29 11.33
CA THR A 273 43.00 -27.94 10.02
C THR A 273 41.60 -28.16 9.43
N GLU A 274 41.49 -28.11 8.11
CA GLU A 274 40.25 -28.21 7.32
C GLU A 274 39.31 -29.36 7.76
N GLU A 275 39.88 -30.48 8.20
CA GLU A 275 39.13 -31.65 8.71
C GLU A 275 38.37 -31.35 10.01
N GLU A 276 38.94 -30.56 10.92
CA GLU A 276 38.29 -30.17 12.17
C GLU A 276 37.13 -29.20 11.92
N PHE A 277 37.26 -28.36 10.89
CA PHE A 277 36.22 -27.42 10.49
C PHE A 277 35.01 -28.13 9.87
N GLN A 278 35.25 -29.13 9.02
CA GLN A 278 34.19 -29.95 8.42
C GLN A 278 33.45 -30.79 9.48
N ALA A 279 34.17 -31.34 10.46
CA ALA A 279 33.55 -32.10 11.55
C ALA A 279 32.64 -31.24 12.46
N ILE A 280 32.94 -29.94 12.60
CA ILE A 280 32.10 -28.99 13.34
C ILE A 280 30.85 -28.63 12.51
N GLN A 281 30.99 -28.46 11.19
CA GLN A 281 29.85 -28.23 10.30
C GLN A 281 28.87 -29.41 10.28
N GLU A 282 29.38 -30.65 10.23
CA GLU A 282 28.53 -31.85 10.29
C GLU A 282 27.81 -31.98 11.64
N LYS A 283 28.47 -31.63 12.75
CA LYS A 283 27.85 -31.63 14.08
C LYS A 283 26.73 -30.59 14.23
N ILE A 284 26.83 -29.47 13.53
CA ILE A 284 25.80 -28.43 13.54
C ILE A 284 24.60 -28.85 12.67
N ASN A 285 24.84 -29.52 11.55
CA ASN A 285 23.77 -30.03 10.67
C ASN A 285 23.03 -31.24 11.25
N ASN A 286 23.68 -32.10 12.03
CA ASN A 286 23.05 -33.27 12.67
C ASN A 286 22.35 -32.96 14.00
N LYS A 287 22.13 -31.69 14.35
CA LYS A 287 21.43 -31.27 15.57
C LYS A 287 20.06 -30.63 15.28
N LYS A 288 19.38 -31.14 14.25
CA LYS A 288 17.95 -30.99 14.01
C LYS A 288 17.24 -32.29 14.31
#